data_AF-A0A9X1GMW4-F1
#
_entry.id   AF-A0A9X1GMW4-F1
#
_cell.length_a   1.000
_cell.length_b   1.000
_cell.length_c   1.000
_cell.angle_alpha   90.00
_cell.angle_beta   90.00
_cell.angle_gamma   90.00
#
_symmetry.space_group_name_H-M   'P 1'
#
loop_
_entity.id
_entity.type
_entity.pdbx_description
1 polymer ?
#
loop_
_entity_poly.entity_id
_entity_poly.type
_entity_poly.pdbx_seq_one_letter_code
_entity_poly.pdbx_strand_id
1 'polypeptide(L)'
;MSSTLNDRFDKTIKSLWDKIGRFGSWTSDLEKRKYIHEKLQYFHATHSDDNEHITDIFMSLPSGYNLLKSALEWESPKIGKESLPYKLRETHIVRGIQWKLVIAHGGFETIAKTLMNDQNRGFHPSTIQQFIEKCDLPIYNSLKPPIGTHKLDLWLNKPVAENEHNAIITFLGLERGDATIIKNWIIESQEIDSWDKVVQLSKALRNATAHGALSATKVFDWDLVDKMEIITENLGEIAIAGLNKLIE
;
A
#
# COMPACT_ATOMS: atom_id res chain seq x y z
N MET A 1 -16.54 3.15 8.16
CA MET A 1 -15.75 3.94 7.19
C MET A 1 -15.29 3.09 6.01
N SER A 2 -14.92 1.82 6.20
CA SER A 2 -14.58 0.89 5.10
C SER A 2 -15.62 0.77 3.96
N SER A 3 -16.94 0.73 4.25
CA SER A 3 -17.97 0.59 3.21
C SER A 3 -17.96 1.73 2.17
N THR A 4 -17.70 2.97 2.59
CA THR A 4 -17.65 4.12 1.69
C THR A 4 -16.43 4.12 0.78
N LEU A 5 -15.31 3.55 1.23
CA LEU A 5 -14.10 3.43 0.41
C LEU A 5 -14.26 2.33 -0.64
N ASN A 6 -14.81 1.17 -0.26
CA ASN A 6 -15.11 0.08 -1.18
C ASN A 6 -16.07 0.51 -2.29
N ASP A 7 -17.16 1.21 -1.92
CA ASP A 7 -18.11 1.74 -2.90
C ASP A 7 -17.46 2.72 -3.89
N ARG A 8 -16.52 3.54 -3.41
CA ARG A 8 -15.75 4.46 -4.27
C ARG A 8 -14.79 3.70 -5.19
N PHE A 9 -14.14 2.66 -4.69
CA PHE A 9 -13.25 1.80 -5.47
C PHE A 9 -14.01 1.12 -6.62
N ASP A 10 -15.18 0.55 -6.33
CA ASP A 10 -16.04 -0.12 -7.31
C ASP A 10 -16.60 0.85 -8.36
N LYS A 11 -17.03 2.04 -7.93
CA LYS A 11 -17.48 3.09 -8.86
C LYS A 11 -16.35 3.53 -9.79
N THR A 12 -15.14 3.71 -9.25
CA THR A 12 -13.95 4.12 -10.04
C THR A 12 -13.66 3.10 -11.14
N ILE A 13 -13.60 1.82 -10.80
CA ILE A 13 -13.36 0.77 -11.79
C ILE A 13 -14.49 0.64 -12.81
N LYS A 14 -15.74 0.75 -12.36
CA LYS A 14 -16.86 0.75 -13.30
C LYS A 14 -16.75 1.91 -14.29
N SER A 15 -16.51 3.13 -13.81
CA SER A 15 -16.33 4.31 -14.66
C SER A 15 -15.14 4.18 -15.62
N LEU A 16 -14.04 3.56 -15.17
CA LEU A 16 -12.91 3.24 -16.04
C LEU A 16 -13.32 2.32 -17.19
N TRP A 17 -14.01 1.22 -16.90
CA TRP A 17 -14.50 0.30 -17.92
C TRP A 17 -15.61 0.90 -18.79
N ASP A 18 -16.42 1.82 -18.28
CA ASP A 18 -17.41 2.53 -19.08
C ASP A 18 -16.73 3.46 -20.10
N LYS A 19 -15.61 4.10 -19.74
CA LYS A 19 -14.80 4.93 -20.65
C LYS A 19 -14.03 4.12 -21.68
N ILE A 20 -13.38 3.04 -21.24
CA ILE A 20 -12.53 2.21 -22.09
C ILE A 20 -13.35 1.20 -22.89
N GLY A 21 -14.57 0.87 -22.45
CA GLY A 21 -15.39 -0.17 -23.05
C GLY A 21 -14.84 -1.57 -22.76
N ARG A 22 -15.18 -2.53 -23.64
CA ARG A 22 -14.76 -3.92 -23.46
C ARG A 22 -13.25 -4.07 -23.62
N PHE A 23 -12.67 -5.02 -22.89
CA PHE A 23 -11.28 -5.41 -23.03
C PHE A 23 -10.94 -5.70 -24.50
N GLY A 24 -9.82 -5.14 -24.97
CA GLY A 24 -9.36 -5.27 -26.35
C GLY A 24 -10.05 -4.34 -27.36
N SER A 25 -11.07 -3.55 -26.96
CA SER A 25 -11.77 -2.66 -27.89
C SER A 25 -10.88 -1.57 -28.50
N TRP A 26 -9.76 -1.22 -27.86
CA TRP A 26 -8.73 -0.31 -28.38
C TRP A 26 -7.94 -0.88 -29.58
N THR A 27 -8.01 -2.19 -29.85
CA THR A 27 -7.27 -2.80 -30.96
C THR A 27 -7.82 -2.41 -32.33
N SER A 28 -9.12 -2.13 -32.41
CA SER A 28 -9.84 -1.74 -33.63
C SER A 28 -10.38 -0.30 -33.60
N ASP A 29 -10.28 0.38 -32.46
CA ASP A 29 -10.75 1.75 -32.25
C ASP A 29 -9.56 2.69 -31.99
N LEU A 30 -9.14 3.41 -33.04
CA LEU A 30 -7.99 4.30 -33.00
C LEU A 30 -8.17 5.47 -32.03
N GLU A 31 -9.36 6.06 -31.98
CA GLU A 31 -9.65 7.20 -31.11
C GLU A 31 -9.58 6.77 -29.64
N LYS A 32 -10.11 5.59 -29.32
CA LYS A 32 -10.01 5.02 -27.99
C LYS A 32 -8.57 4.67 -27.62
N ARG A 33 -7.80 4.10 -28.54
CA ARG A 33 -6.38 3.82 -28.31
C ARG A 33 -5.59 5.09 -28.02
N LYS A 34 -5.82 6.15 -28.81
CA LYS A 34 -5.21 7.46 -28.62
C LYS A 34 -5.57 8.06 -27.28
N TYR A 35 -6.86 8.03 -26.91
CA TYR A 35 -7.32 8.46 -25.58
C TYR A 35 -6.59 7.73 -24.46
N ILE A 36 -6.54 6.39 -24.50
CA ILE A 36 -5.85 5.58 -23.49
C ILE A 36 -4.37 5.96 -23.41
N HIS A 37 -3.71 6.07 -24.57
CA HIS A 37 -2.30 6.43 -24.64
C HIS A 37 -2.02 7.80 -24.04
N GLU A 38 -2.82 8.81 -24.37
CA GLU A 38 -2.73 10.16 -23.78
C GLU A 38 -2.86 10.11 -22.24
N LYS A 39 -3.80 9.31 -21.71
CA LYS A 39 -3.97 9.13 -20.26
C LYS A 39 -2.79 8.41 -19.61
N LEU A 40 -2.18 7.43 -20.29
CA LEU A 40 -0.99 6.75 -19.80
C LEU A 40 0.23 7.68 -19.83
N GLN A 41 0.41 8.47 -20.89
CA GLN A 41 1.51 9.43 -21.01
C GLN A 41 1.51 10.50 -19.92
N TYR A 42 0.34 10.83 -19.36
CA TYR A 42 0.25 11.68 -18.17
C TYR A 42 1.07 11.10 -17.00
N PHE A 43 1.08 9.78 -16.82
CA PHE A 43 1.89 9.12 -15.81
C PHE A 43 3.35 8.97 -16.20
N HIS A 44 3.62 8.46 -17.40
CA HIS A 44 4.98 8.31 -17.87
C HIS A 44 5.09 8.46 -19.38
N ALA A 45 5.96 9.37 -19.84
CA ALA A 45 6.08 9.72 -21.25
C ALA A 45 6.52 8.55 -22.15
N THR A 46 7.14 7.51 -21.57
CA THR A 46 7.64 6.34 -22.32
C THR A 46 6.59 5.25 -22.54
N HIS A 47 5.34 5.44 -22.13
CA HIS A 47 4.29 4.52 -22.53
C HIS A 47 4.15 4.48 -24.05
N SER A 48 4.16 3.27 -24.62
CA SER A 48 3.95 3.04 -26.04
C SER A 48 2.46 3.12 -26.38
N ASP A 49 2.15 3.49 -27.63
CA ASP A 49 0.76 3.53 -28.15
C ASP A 49 0.36 2.22 -28.85
N ASP A 50 1.25 1.23 -28.86
CA ASP A 50 0.98 -0.06 -29.48
C ASP A 50 -0.03 -0.90 -28.68
N ASN A 51 -0.68 -1.82 -29.40
CA ASN A 51 -1.76 -2.64 -28.84
C ASN A 51 -1.27 -3.62 -27.76
N GLU A 52 -0.04 -4.13 -27.85
CA GLU A 52 0.50 -5.12 -26.92
C GLU A 52 0.76 -4.46 -25.57
N HIS A 53 1.46 -3.33 -25.57
CA HIS A 53 1.74 -2.53 -24.37
C HIS A 53 0.46 -2.10 -23.63
N ILE A 54 -0.54 -1.59 -24.37
CA ILE A 54 -1.84 -1.23 -23.77
C ILE A 54 -2.54 -2.48 -23.20
N THR A 55 -2.46 -3.61 -23.89
CA THR A 55 -3.06 -4.87 -23.42
C THR A 55 -2.42 -5.33 -22.11
N ASP A 56 -1.09 -5.29 -22.00
CA ASP A 56 -0.35 -5.66 -20.79
C ASP A 56 -0.74 -4.79 -19.59
N ILE A 57 -0.92 -3.49 -19.81
CA ILE A 57 -1.41 -2.57 -18.79
C ILE A 57 -2.81 -2.99 -18.31
N PHE A 58 -3.75 -3.21 -19.23
CA PHE A 58 -5.12 -3.58 -18.86
C PHE A 58 -5.28 -5.03 -18.41
N MET A 59 -4.26 -5.88 -18.56
CA MET A 59 -4.15 -7.17 -17.87
C MET A 59 -3.57 -7.04 -16.46
N SER A 60 -2.67 -6.09 -16.24
CA SER A 60 -2.01 -5.87 -14.94
C SER A 60 -2.90 -5.11 -13.96
N LEU A 61 -3.59 -4.06 -14.42
CA LEU A 61 -4.46 -3.22 -13.58
C LEU A 61 -5.53 -4.03 -12.81
N PRO A 62 -6.29 -4.97 -13.44
CA PRO A 62 -7.25 -5.80 -12.72
C PRO A 62 -6.61 -6.64 -11.61
N SER A 63 -5.38 -7.11 -11.79
CA SER A 63 -4.68 -7.90 -10.79
C SER A 63 -4.37 -7.06 -9.54
N GLY A 64 -3.84 -5.85 -9.74
CA GLY A 64 -3.60 -4.92 -8.63
C GLY A 64 -4.89 -4.48 -7.94
N TYR A 65 -5.93 -4.18 -8.72
CA TYR A 65 -7.26 -3.85 -8.24
C TYR A 65 -7.85 -4.96 -7.37
N ASN A 66 -7.89 -6.20 -7.87
CA ASN A 66 -8.51 -7.31 -7.15
C ASN A 66 -7.82 -7.59 -5.81
N LEU A 67 -6.48 -7.45 -5.76
CA LEU A 67 -5.73 -7.57 -4.51
C LEU A 67 -6.12 -6.47 -3.53
N LEU A 68 -6.06 -5.20 -3.95
CA LEU A 68 -6.37 -4.08 -3.07
C LEU A 68 -7.83 -4.12 -2.60
N LYS A 69 -8.77 -4.43 -3.50
CA LYS A 69 -10.18 -4.64 -3.15
C LYS A 69 -10.35 -5.75 -2.11
N SER A 70 -9.74 -6.92 -2.35
CA SER A 70 -9.82 -8.04 -1.41
C SER A 70 -9.29 -7.67 -0.02
N ALA A 71 -8.25 -6.84 0.05
CA ALA A 71 -7.75 -6.32 1.31
C ALA A 71 -8.77 -5.38 1.98
N LEU A 72 -9.29 -4.40 1.26
CA LEU A 72 -10.22 -3.40 1.79
C LEU A 72 -11.57 -4.00 2.24
N GLU A 73 -12.07 -5.03 1.55
CA GLU A 73 -13.29 -5.78 1.88
C GLU A 73 -13.09 -6.80 3.02
N TRP A 74 -11.85 -7.02 3.46
CA TRP A 74 -11.58 -7.93 4.58
C TRP A 74 -11.90 -7.23 5.91
N GLU A 75 -13.18 -7.13 6.25
CA GLU A 75 -13.69 -6.39 7.42
C GLU A 75 -13.34 -7.03 8.76
N SER A 76 -13.34 -8.37 8.83
CA SER A 76 -12.96 -9.13 10.02
C SER A 76 -11.78 -10.04 9.70
N PRO A 77 -10.58 -9.47 9.50
CA PRO A 77 -9.45 -10.23 9.03
C PRO A 77 -8.96 -11.17 10.12
N LYS A 78 -9.13 -12.48 9.90
CA LYS A 78 -8.74 -13.53 10.83
C LYS A 78 -8.11 -14.70 10.08
N ILE A 79 -6.96 -15.17 10.57
CA ILE A 79 -6.23 -16.28 9.96
C ILE A 79 -6.17 -17.44 10.96
N GLY A 80 -6.86 -18.55 10.67
CA GLY A 80 -6.87 -19.79 11.47
C GLY A 80 -8.27 -20.29 11.84
N LYS A 81 -8.36 -21.39 12.62
CA LYS A 81 -9.64 -22.02 12.99
C LYS A 81 -10.42 -21.21 14.03
N GLU A 82 -11.74 -21.12 13.87
CA GLU A 82 -12.63 -20.41 14.81
C GLU A 82 -12.73 -21.05 16.20
N SER A 83 -12.44 -22.35 16.29
CA SER A 83 -12.56 -23.14 17.53
C SER A 83 -11.44 -22.91 18.56
N LEU A 84 -10.60 -21.89 18.38
CA LEU A 84 -9.45 -21.65 19.27
C LEU A 84 -9.82 -20.88 20.55
N PRO A 85 -9.05 -21.07 21.64
CA PRO A 85 -9.12 -20.27 22.87
C PRO A 85 -9.04 -18.75 22.59
N TYR A 86 -9.73 -17.94 23.41
CA TYR A 86 -9.92 -16.49 23.19
C TYR A 86 -8.61 -15.71 22.90
N LYS A 87 -7.55 -15.90 23.69
CA LYS A 87 -6.25 -15.24 23.47
C LYS A 87 -5.61 -15.55 22.11
N LEU A 88 -5.84 -16.75 21.58
CA LEU A 88 -5.37 -17.11 20.24
C LEU A 88 -6.18 -16.41 19.14
N ARG A 89 -7.43 -16.03 19.42
CA ARG A 89 -8.28 -15.28 18.48
C ARG A 89 -7.77 -13.86 18.28
N GLU A 90 -7.37 -13.15 19.34
CA GLU A 90 -6.80 -11.80 19.23
C GLU A 90 -5.54 -11.80 18.36
N THR A 91 -4.63 -12.76 18.56
CA THR A 91 -3.42 -12.88 17.75
C THR A 91 -3.73 -13.20 16.28
N HIS A 92 -4.80 -13.97 16.02
CA HIS A 92 -5.25 -14.30 14.66
C HIS A 92 -5.89 -13.11 13.95
N ILE A 93 -6.59 -12.24 14.68
CA ILE A 93 -7.13 -10.98 14.15
C ILE A 93 -5.98 -10.06 13.76
N VAL A 94 -5.04 -9.84 14.67
CA VAL A 94 -3.88 -8.97 14.40
C VAL A 94 -3.05 -9.50 13.23
N ARG A 95 -2.86 -10.82 13.13
CA ARG A 95 -2.22 -11.44 11.97
C ARG A 95 -3.01 -11.19 10.68
N GLY A 96 -4.33 -11.24 10.75
CA GLY A 96 -5.19 -10.87 9.62
C GLY A 96 -4.96 -9.43 9.18
N ILE A 97 -4.91 -8.48 10.11
CA ILE A 97 -4.65 -7.06 9.83
C ILE A 97 -3.29 -6.86 9.15
N GLN A 98 -2.26 -7.55 9.62
CA GLN A 98 -0.94 -7.54 8.97
C GLN A 98 -1.01 -8.00 7.52
N TRP A 99 -1.66 -9.14 7.25
CA TRP A 99 -1.78 -9.67 5.89
C TRP A 99 -2.69 -8.83 5.00
N LYS A 100 -3.73 -8.21 5.56
CA LYS A 100 -4.55 -7.21 4.88
C LYS A 100 -3.68 -6.05 4.38
N LEU A 101 -2.78 -5.50 5.21
CA LEU A 101 -1.82 -4.47 4.78
C LEU A 101 -0.86 -5.00 3.69
N VAL A 102 -0.33 -6.22 3.83
CA VAL A 102 0.57 -6.83 2.83
C VAL A 102 -0.11 -6.94 1.47
N ILE A 103 -1.37 -7.41 1.44
CA ILE A 103 -2.16 -7.57 0.22
C ILE A 103 -2.48 -6.20 -0.37
N ALA A 104 -2.91 -5.23 0.46
CA ALA A 104 -3.19 -3.86 0.02
C ALA A 104 -1.96 -3.21 -0.62
N HIS A 105 -0.79 -3.34 0.02
CA HIS A 105 0.47 -2.81 -0.53
C HIS A 105 0.82 -3.46 -1.87
N GLY A 106 0.68 -4.79 -1.99
CA GLY A 106 0.94 -5.50 -3.24
C GLY A 106 0.00 -5.08 -4.38
N GLY A 107 -1.29 -4.89 -4.08
CA GLY A 107 -2.26 -4.39 -5.05
C GLY A 107 -1.97 -2.94 -5.48
N PHE A 108 -1.69 -2.07 -4.52
CA PHE A 108 -1.29 -0.69 -4.77
C PHE A 108 0.01 -0.58 -5.58
N GLU A 109 1.07 -1.30 -5.19
CA GLU A 109 2.36 -1.31 -5.91
C GLU A 109 2.16 -1.76 -7.36
N THR A 110 1.33 -2.78 -7.58
CA THR A 110 1.01 -3.25 -8.94
C THR A 110 0.37 -2.15 -9.76
N ILE A 111 -0.69 -1.49 -9.25
CA ILE A 111 -1.36 -0.39 -9.95
C ILE A 111 -0.37 0.74 -10.26
N ALA A 112 0.34 1.22 -9.23
CA ALA A 112 1.22 2.37 -9.36
C ALA A 112 2.38 2.10 -10.33
N LYS A 113 3.00 0.92 -10.27
CA LYS A 113 4.06 0.54 -11.22
C LYS A 113 3.55 0.39 -12.64
N THR A 114 2.39 -0.23 -12.83
CA THR A 114 1.78 -0.36 -14.15
C THR A 114 1.53 1.02 -14.77
N LEU A 115 0.97 1.96 -14.00
CA LEU A 115 0.73 3.32 -14.47
C LEU A 115 2.01 4.13 -14.66
N MET A 116 3.05 3.90 -13.87
CA MET A 116 4.33 4.61 -14.00
C MET A 116 5.29 3.97 -15.01
N ASN A 117 4.88 2.90 -15.69
CA ASN A 117 5.74 2.07 -16.54
C ASN A 117 7.03 1.58 -15.83
N ASP A 118 6.96 1.33 -14.52
CA ASP A 118 8.13 1.00 -13.69
C ASP A 118 8.29 -0.52 -13.55
N GLN A 119 9.26 -1.08 -14.29
CA GLN A 119 9.61 -2.50 -14.27
C GLN A 119 10.71 -2.84 -13.25
N ASN A 120 11.16 -1.88 -12.45
CA ASN A 120 12.24 -2.12 -11.48
C ASN A 120 11.79 -3.05 -10.36
N ARG A 121 12.76 -3.78 -9.78
CA ARG A 121 12.52 -4.61 -8.61
C ARG A 121 12.22 -3.74 -7.39
N GLY A 122 11.05 -3.96 -6.79
CA GLY A 122 10.54 -3.18 -5.65
C GLY A 122 10.12 -1.75 -6.05
N PHE A 123 9.43 -1.06 -5.16
CA PHE A 123 8.92 0.30 -5.43
C PHE A 123 9.88 1.36 -4.86
N HIS A 124 10.49 2.15 -5.74
CA HIS A 124 11.50 3.15 -5.35
C HIS A 124 10.83 4.43 -4.83
N PRO A 125 11.39 5.11 -3.80
CA PRO A 125 10.80 6.34 -3.25
C PRO A 125 10.54 7.43 -4.28
N SER A 126 11.43 7.60 -5.27
CA SER A 126 11.23 8.58 -6.34
C SER A 126 10.03 8.27 -7.23
N THR A 127 9.80 7.00 -7.58
CA THR A 127 8.63 6.59 -8.37
C THR A 127 7.34 6.77 -7.56
N ILE A 128 7.38 6.45 -6.27
CA ILE A 128 6.27 6.70 -5.34
C ILE A 128 5.92 8.18 -5.35
N GLN A 129 6.89 9.05 -5.12
CA GLN A 129 6.68 10.50 -5.09
C GLN A 129 6.08 11.01 -6.41
N GLN A 130 6.65 10.64 -7.55
CA GLN A 130 6.13 11.04 -8.87
C GLN A 130 4.70 10.56 -9.12
N PHE A 131 4.35 9.36 -8.65
CA PHE A 131 2.99 8.85 -8.75
C PHE A 131 2.02 9.66 -7.87
N ILE A 132 2.41 9.93 -6.61
CA ILE A 132 1.62 10.74 -5.66
C ILE A 132 1.39 12.15 -6.20
N GLU A 133 2.41 12.80 -6.76
CA GLU A 133 2.31 14.15 -7.35
C GLU A 133 1.32 14.22 -8.53
N LYS A 134 1.03 13.08 -9.16
CA LYS A 134 0.07 12.96 -10.26
C LYS A 134 -1.34 12.61 -9.79
N CYS A 135 -1.51 12.26 -8.53
CA CYS A 135 -2.80 11.96 -7.92
C CYS A 135 -3.38 13.23 -7.29
N ASP A 136 -4.63 13.56 -7.59
CA ASP A 136 -5.33 14.69 -6.95
C ASP A 136 -5.79 14.27 -5.54
N LEU A 137 -4.84 14.23 -4.61
CA LEU A 137 -5.09 13.80 -3.24
C LEU A 137 -5.42 15.00 -2.34
N PRO A 138 -6.34 14.82 -1.36
CA PRO A 138 -6.57 15.85 -0.36
C PRO A 138 -5.35 16.03 0.53
N ILE A 139 -5.36 17.09 1.34
CA ILE A 139 -4.34 17.31 2.38
C ILE A 139 -4.28 16.06 3.25
N TYR A 140 -3.06 15.54 3.45
CA TYR A 140 -2.86 14.33 4.23
C TYR A 140 -3.11 14.60 5.72
N ASN A 141 -3.89 13.72 6.35
CA ASN A 141 -4.07 13.75 7.80
C ASN A 141 -2.93 12.96 8.44
N SER A 142 -2.03 13.65 9.14
CA SER A 142 -0.81 13.05 9.68
C SER A 142 -1.08 11.79 10.51
N LEU A 143 -0.30 10.74 10.24
CA LEU A 143 -0.34 9.50 10.99
C LEU A 143 0.62 9.59 12.18
N LYS A 144 0.04 9.72 13.37
CA LYS A 144 0.77 9.75 14.64
C LYS A 144 1.59 8.48 14.85
N PRO A 145 2.76 8.56 15.50
CA PRO A 145 3.52 7.39 15.94
C PRO A 145 2.69 6.48 16.86
N PRO A 146 3.10 5.19 17.03
CA PRO A 146 2.51 4.35 18.06
C PRO A 146 2.70 4.97 19.45
N ILE A 147 1.73 4.80 20.33
CA ILE A 147 1.84 5.27 21.71
C ILE A 147 2.81 4.33 22.45
N GLY A 148 3.72 4.90 23.24
CA GLY A 148 4.66 4.15 24.08
C GLY A 148 3.93 3.25 25.06
N THR A 149 3.69 1.99 24.66
CA THR A 149 3.29 0.96 25.61
C THR A 149 4.52 0.57 26.42
N HIS A 150 4.33 0.08 27.65
CA HIS A 150 5.44 -0.49 28.42
C HIS A 150 6.20 -1.56 27.61
N LYS A 151 5.55 -2.29 26.70
CA LYS A 151 6.22 -3.29 25.86
C LYS A 151 7.06 -2.64 24.77
N LEU A 152 6.62 -1.55 24.15
CA LEU A 152 7.41 -0.79 23.18
C LEU A 152 8.60 -0.09 23.87
N ASP A 153 8.38 0.50 25.05
CA ASP A 153 9.42 1.19 25.82
C ASP A 153 10.59 0.27 26.19
N LEU A 154 10.33 -1.01 26.48
CA LEU A 154 11.38 -1.99 26.70
C LEU A 154 12.27 -2.20 25.47
N TRP A 155 11.74 -2.04 24.27
CA TRP A 155 12.51 -2.12 23.03
C TRP A 155 13.27 -0.84 22.74
N LEU A 156 12.64 0.31 22.96
CA LEU A 156 13.25 1.63 22.78
C LEU A 156 14.47 1.82 23.70
N ASN A 157 14.41 1.29 24.93
CA ASN A 157 15.48 1.39 25.93
C ASN A 157 16.47 0.22 25.90
N LYS A 158 16.36 -0.71 24.94
CA LYS A 158 17.22 -1.89 24.91
C LYS A 158 18.65 -1.48 24.49
N PRO A 159 19.69 -1.84 25.26
CA PRO A 159 21.07 -1.58 24.87
C PRO A 159 21.39 -2.24 23.52
N VAL A 160 22.09 -1.50 22.67
CA VAL A 160 22.59 -1.96 21.37
C VAL A 160 24.12 -1.96 21.40
N ALA A 161 24.73 -2.90 20.69
CA ALA A 161 26.18 -2.91 20.51
C ALA A 161 26.66 -1.62 19.82
N GLU A 162 27.92 -1.24 20.02
CA GLU A 162 28.50 0.06 19.58
C GLU A 162 28.38 0.37 18.07
N ASN A 163 27.91 -0.58 17.24
CA ASN A 163 27.75 -0.43 15.79
C ASN A 163 26.33 -0.70 15.27
N GLU A 164 25.33 -0.87 16.15
CA GLU A 164 23.93 -1.11 15.73
C GLU A 164 23.10 0.18 15.78
N HIS A 165 22.21 0.38 14.80
CA HIS A 165 21.39 1.59 14.69
C HIS A 165 20.40 1.74 15.86
N ASN A 166 19.62 0.68 16.13
CA ASN A 166 18.66 0.57 17.24
C ASN A 166 18.13 -0.87 17.31
N ALA A 167 17.80 -1.36 18.50
CA ALA A 167 17.31 -2.73 18.71
C ALA A 167 16.06 -3.07 17.89
N ILE A 168 15.15 -2.11 17.64
CA ILE A 168 13.95 -2.30 16.82
C ILE A 168 14.33 -2.51 15.36
N ILE A 169 15.23 -1.69 14.81
CA ILE A 169 15.68 -1.78 13.42
C ILE A 169 16.40 -3.09 13.17
N THR A 170 17.33 -3.47 14.06
CA THR A 170 18.05 -4.75 13.99
C THR A 170 17.07 -5.92 14.06
N PHE A 171 16.11 -5.89 14.99
CA PHE A 171 15.13 -6.97 15.18
C PHE A 171 14.21 -7.16 13.97
N LEU A 172 13.76 -6.06 13.36
CA LEU A 172 12.89 -6.12 12.20
C LEU A 172 13.65 -6.46 10.90
N GLY A 173 14.99 -6.54 10.95
CA GLY A 173 15.83 -6.81 9.77
C GLY A 173 15.68 -5.74 8.69
N LEU A 174 15.48 -4.48 9.09
CA LEU A 174 15.23 -3.38 8.16
C LEU A 174 16.54 -2.79 7.65
N GLU A 175 16.56 -2.44 6.37
CA GLU A 175 17.69 -1.81 5.72
C GLU A 175 17.29 -0.50 5.03
N ARG A 176 18.26 0.42 4.87
CA ARG A 176 18.16 1.62 4.03
C ARG A 176 16.91 2.47 4.35
N GLY A 177 16.07 2.73 3.34
CA GLY A 177 14.88 3.57 3.47
C GLY A 177 13.84 3.00 4.45
N ASP A 178 13.69 1.67 4.50
CA ASP A 178 12.74 1.02 5.41
C ASP A 178 13.18 1.20 6.87
N ALA A 179 14.49 1.13 7.13
CA ALA A 179 15.05 1.44 8.45
C ALA A 179 14.86 2.91 8.83
N THR A 180 15.05 3.82 7.86
CA THR A 180 14.93 5.27 8.09
C THR A 180 13.49 5.66 8.44
N ILE A 181 12.50 5.19 7.67
CA ILE A 181 11.10 5.55 7.91
C ILE A 181 10.60 5.00 9.25
N ILE A 182 11.00 3.78 9.63
CA ILE A 182 10.64 3.19 10.93
C ILE A 182 11.36 3.88 12.08
N LYS A 183 12.62 4.27 11.90
CA LYS A 183 13.36 5.04 12.92
C LYS A 183 12.67 6.37 13.19
N ASN A 184 12.39 7.14 12.16
CA ASN A 184 11.77 8.45 12.32
C ASN A 184 10.39 8.32 12.99
N TRP A 185 9.58 7.36 12.54
CA TRP A 185 8.22 7.18 13.03
C TRP A 185 8.16 6.58 14.44
N ILE A 186 8.77 5.42 14.67
CA ILE A 186 8.63 4.69 15.96
C ILE A 186 9.63 5.19 17.00
N ILE A 187 10.88 5.43 16.62
CA ILE A 187 11.96 5.71 17.58
C ILE A 187 12.03 7.20 17.90
N GLU A 188 11.99 8.06 16.86
CA GLU A 188 12.05 9.51 17.03
C GLU A 188 10.68 10.15 17.24
N SER A 189 9.60 9.34 17.25
CA SER A 189 8.22 9.79 17.46
C SER A 189 7.77 10.89 16.48
N GLN A 190 8.30 10.90 15.26
CA GLN A 190 7.89 11.84 14.22
C GLN A 190 6.61 11.35 13.55
N GLU A 191 5.66 12.25 13.30
CA GLU A 191 4.46 11.90 12.54
C GLU A 191 4.81 11.67 11.06
N ILE A 192 4.05 10.79 10.41
CA ILE A 192 4.04 10.75 8.95
C ILE A 192 3.08 11.82 8.47
N ASP A 193 3.56 12.78 7.70
CA ASP A 193 2.84 14.00 7.31
C ASP A 193 2.54 14.10 5.80
N SER A 194 2.85 13.06 5.02
CA SER A 194 2.64 13.04 3.58
C SER A 194 2.28 11.66 3.04
N TRP A 195 1.55 11.64 1.92
CA TRP A 195 1.11 10.41 1.25
C TRP A 195 2.26 9.50 0.80
N ASP A 196 3.35 10.07 0.29
CA ASP A 196 4.53 9.30 -0.15
C ASP A 196 5.21 8.60 1.05
N LYS A 197 5.30 9.26 2.21
CA LYS A 197 5.85 8.67 3.42
C LYS A 197 4.97 7.55 3.97
N VAL A 198 3.64 7.63 3.83
CA VAL A 198 2.72 6.52 4.17
C VAL A 198 3.00 5.29 3.33
N VAL A 199 3.20 5.48 2.03
CA VAL A 199 3.54 4.37 1.12
C VAL A 199 4.87 3.76 1.53
N GLN A 200 5.88 4.58 1.83
CA GLN A 200 7.18 4.09 2.32
C GLN A 200 7.06 3.34 3.65
N LEU A 201 6.26 3.83 4.58
CA LEU A 201 5.98 3.14 5.84
C LEU A 201 5.27 1.81 5.60
N SER A 202 4.26 1.78 4.72
CA SER A 202 3.54 0.56 4.37
C SER A 202 4.47 -0.51 3.79
N LYS A 203 5.44 -0.11 2.98
CA LYS A 203 6.47 -1.00 2.42
C LYS A 203 7.35 -1.60 3.51
N ALA A 204 7.84 -0.78 4.44
CA ALA A 204 8.66 -1.24 5.56
C ALA A 204 7.91 -2.27 6.44
N LEU A 205 6.65 -1.96 6.79
CA LEU A 205 5.79 -2.86 7.56
C LEU A 205 5.45 -4.15 6.79
N ARG A 206 5.19 -4.05 5.48
CA ARG A 206 4.97 -5.19 4.58
C ARG A 206 6.20 -6.09 4.54
N ASN A 207 7.39 -5.53 4.39
CA ASN A 207 8.64 -6.30 4.35
C ASN A 207 8.89 -7.01 5.68
N ALA A 208 8.80 -6.30 6.80
CA ALA A 208 8.96 -6.90 8.12
C ALA A 208 7.93 -8.01 8.41
N THR A 209 6.69 -7.84 7.94
CA THR A 209 5.62 -8.86 8.05
C THR A 209 5.90 -10.07 7.17
N ALA A 210 6.18 -9.86 5.88
CA ALA A 210 6.36 -10.92 4.90
C ALA A 210 7.60 -11.79 5.19
N HIS A 211 8.65 -11.19 5.77
CA HIS A 211 9.84 -11.91 6.23
C HIS A 211 9.68 -12.51 7.64
N GLY A 212 8.54 -12.32 8.30
CA GLY A 212 8.22 -12.91 9.60
C GLY A 212 8.86 -12.24 10.81
N ALA A 213 9.58 -11.12 10.62
CA ALA A 213 10.22 -10.38 11.70
C ALA A 213 9.22 -9.62 12.58
N LEU A 214 8.20 -9.01 11.96
CA LEU A 214 7.11 -8.35 12.66
C LEU A 214 6.00 -9.36 12.98
N SER A 215 5.96 -9.85 14.22
CA SER A 215 4.93 -10.80 14.65
C SER A 215 3.63 -10.09 15.05
N ALA A 216 2.50 -10.80 14.99
CA ALA A 216 1.20 -10.28 15.43
C ALA A 216 1.23 -9.80 16.90
N THR A 217 1.96 -10.49 17.77
CA THR A 217 2.15 -10.04 19.16
C THR A 217 2.88 -8.69 19.22
N LYS A 218 3.88 -8.44 18.35
CA LYS A 218 4.54 -7.13 18.28
C LYS A 218 3.63 -6.04 17.76
N VAL A 219 2.81 -6.34 16.75
CA VAL A 219 1.83 -5.37 16.25
C VAL A 219 0.85 -4.95 17.35
N PHE A 220 0.40 -5.90 18.16
CA PHE A 220 -0.45 -5.60 19.32
C PHE A 220 0.32 -4.84 20.41
N ASP A 221 1.46 -5.40 20.85
CA ASP A 221 2.28 -4.83 21.93
C ASP A 221 2.78 -3.42 21.60
N TRP A 222 2.98 -3.08 20.32
CA TRP A 222 3.51 -1.78 19.88
C TRP A 222 2.42 -0.84 19.37
N ASP A 223 1.14 -1.09 19.66
CA ASP A 223 0.04 -0.19 19.29
C ASP A 223 -0.02 0.11 17.78
N LEU A 224 0.23 -0.91 16.95
CA LEU A 224 0.28 -0.77 15.49
C LEU A 224 -1.02 -1.19 14.78
N VAL A 225 -1.98 -1.77 15.50
CA VAL A 225 -3.21 -2.34 14.92
C VAL A 225 -3.98 -1.30 14.10
N ASP A 226 -4.46 -0.23 14.75
CA ASP A 226 -5.24 0.82 14.09
C ASP A 226 -4.41 1.55 13.02
N LYS A 227 -3.10 1.69 13.26
CA LYS A 227 -2.18 2.33 12.30
C LYS A 227 -2.11 1.55 11.00
N MET A 228 -2.02 0.23 11.05
CA MET A 228 -1.99 -0.62 9.85
C MET A 228 -3.30 -0.58 9.08
N GLU A 229 -4.44 -0.47 9.77
CA GLU A 229 -5.74 -0.30 9.12
C GLU A 229 -5.83 1.04 8.40
N ILE A 230 -5.45 2.15 9.06
CA ILE A 230 -5.39 3.49 8.45
C ILE A 230 -4.46 3.50 7.23
N ILE A 231 -3.27 2.89 7.34
CA ILE A 231 -2.34 2.79 6.20
C ILE A 231 -2.99 2.01 5.04
N THR A 232 -3.72 0.93 5.34
CA THR A 232 -4.42 0.14 4.31
C THR A 232 -5.49 0.97 3.59
N GLU A 233 -6.29 1.74 4.32
CA GLU A 233 -7.28 2.64 3.73
C GLU A 233 -6.61 3.74 2.88
N ASN A 234 -5.51 4.31 3.36
CA ASN A 234 -4.72 5.30 2.63
C ASN A 234 -4.20 4.76 1.28
N LEU A 235 -3.74 3.51 1.22
CA LEU A 235 -3.34 2.88 -0.04
C LEU A 235 -4.51 2.76 -1.03
N GLY A 236 -5.72 2.49 -0.51
CA GLY A 236 -6.96 2.51 -1.27
C GLY A 236 -7.27 3.87 -1.87
N GLU A 237 -7.21 4.93 -1.06
CA GLU A 237 -7.44 6.31 -1.50
C GLU A 237 -6.46 6.74 -2.60
N ILE A 238 -5.17 6.43 -2.43
CA ILE A 238 -4.15 6.75 -3.43
C ILE A 238 -4.45 6.02 -4.75
N ALA A 239 -4.78 4.72 -4.68
CA ALA A 239 -5.10 3.95 -5.88
C ALA A 239 -6.34 4.51 -6.62
N ILE A 240 -7.37 4.93 -5.89
CA ILE A 240 -8.55 5.61 -6.49
C ILE A 240 -8.11 6.86 -7.24
N ALA A 241 -7.34 7.73 -6.58
CA ALA A 241 -6.90 8.98 -7.17
C ALA A 241 -6.07 8.76 -8.45
N GLY A 242 -5.19 7.76 -8.45
CA GLY A 242 -4.44 7.37 -9.65
C GLY A 242 -5.33 6.82 -10.76
N LEU A 243 -6.27 5.92 -10.44
CA LEU A 243 -7.18 5.34 -11.43
C LEU A 243 -8.13 6.38 -12.04
N ASN A 244 -8.56 7.39 -11.27
CA ASN A 244 -9.41 8.48 -11.77
C ASN A 244 -8.73 9.29 -12.88
N LYS A 245 -7.40 9.38 -12.91
CA LYS A 245 -6.67 10.06 -14.00
C LYS A 245 -6.75 9.35 -15.34
N LEU A 246 -7.22 8.10 -15.39
CA LEU A 246 -7.53 7.40 -16.64
C LEU A 246 -8.96 7.69 -17.14
N ILE A 247 -9.80 8.32 -16.29
CA ILE A 247 -11.23 8.54 -16.51
C ILE A 247 -11.51 10.00 -16.89
N GLU A 248 -10.88 10.92 -16.15
CA GLU A 248 -10.95 12.38 -16.29
C GLU A 248 -9.90 12.86 -17.29
#